data_AF-A0A1E9CBP8-F1
#
_entry.id   AF-A0A1E9CBP8-F1
#
_cell.length_a   1.000
_cell.length_b   1.000
_cell.length_c   1.000
_cell.angle_alpha   90.00
_cell.angle_beta   90.00
_cell.angle_gamma   90.00
#
_symmetry.space_group_name_H-M   'P 1'
#
loop_
_entity.id
_entity.type
_entity.pdbx_description
1 polymer ?
#
loop_
_entity_poly.entity_id
_entity_poly.type
_entity_poly.pdbx_seq_one_letter_code
_entity_poly.pdbx_strand_id
1 'polypeptide(L)'
;MTKNSITDNRMVWLDVIRCVAMLMVIGVHCIDPFYISPTMRVIPEYTHWAAIYGSLLRPSVPLFVMMTGLLLLPVRQEQPLGTFYKKRIFRVLFPFLIWSVLYSMFPWFTGLLGLPKEIIGDFFCYTQGHESQSLMDSLKDVAMIPFNFSHKENHMWYIYLLIGLYLYMPFFSAWVERASNKTKQVFLFIWIVSLFIPYIREYVANWLFDRSGYVFGTDTWNEFSMLYYFAGFNGYLLLGHYVKENKDGNILKIFWPFSSNGESDRHNSNWSVWKTFLICAVMFAVGYYVTYTGFSTTAANPNATETEMELYFTFCSPNVLLMTLAAFLLMKKVVVNTPVVVKALANMTKCGFGIYMVHYFVVGPFFLLIGPSEIPIPLQVPLMAVCIFLCSWAFTAAVYKVIPKKAKYFMG
;
A
#
# COMPACT_ATOMS: atom_id res chain seq x y z
N MET A 1 3.64 8.68 42.22
CA MET A 1 3.77 7.45 41.42
C MET A 1 2.38 6.85 41.22
N THR A 2 1.75 7.12 40.09
CA THR A 2 0.49 6.50 39.67
C THR A 2 0.74 5.99 38.24
N LYS A 3 1.11 4.71 38.14
CA LYS A 3 1.31 4.00 36.87
C LYS A 3 -0.05 3.85 36.17
N ASN A 4 -0.29 4.63 35.13
CA ASN A 4 -1.34 4.34 34.15
C ASN A 4 -0.83 3.22 33.22
N SER A 5 -1.24 1.99 33.50
CA SER A 5 -0.67 0.74 32.99
C SER A 5 -0.98 0.36 31.52
N ILE A 6 -1.26 1.31 30.62
CA ILE A 6 -1.52 1.02 29.19
C ILE A 6 -0.78 1.98 28.22
N THR A 7 -0.22 3.10 28.70
CA THR A 7 0.24 4.21 27.82
C THR A 7 1.75 4.33 27.58
N ASP A 8 2.61 3.64 28.34
CA ASP A 8 4.04 4.01 28.42
C ASP A 8 4.93 3.65 27.21
N ASN A 9 4.40 3.12 26.09
CA ASN A 9 5.24 2.80 24.93
C ASN A 9 4.55 2.93 23.56
N ARG A 10 3.40 3.61 23.48
CA ARG A 10 2.64 3.75 22.23
C ARG A 10 3.19 4.92 21.40
N MET A 11 3.76 4.61 20.23
CA MET A 11 4.16 5.61 19.25
C MET A 11 2.92 6.14 18.50
N VAL A 12 2.24 7.13 19.08
CA VAL A 12 0.96 7.67 18.55
C VAL A 12 1.10 8.12 17.09
N TRP A 13 2.23 8.74 16.71
CA TRP A 13 2.48 9.15 15.33
C TRP A 13 2.40 8.00 14.31
N LEU A 14 2.74 6.76 14.70
CA LEU A 14 2.56 5.60 13.82
C LEU A 14 1.09 5.24 13.62
N ASP A 15 0.22 5.48 14.60
CA ASP A 15 -1.22 5.31 14.41
C ASP A 15 -1.77 6.36 13.45
N VAL A 16 -1.22 7.58 13.48
CA VAL A 16 -1.57 8.62 12.51
C VAL A 16 -1.14 8.19 11.09
N ILE A 17 0.08 7.66 10.92
CA ILE A 17 0.52 7.11 9.61
C ILE A 17 -0.42 5.99 9.15
N ARG A 18 -0.82 5.07 10.05
CA ARG A 18 -1.80 4.02 9.70
C ARG A 18 -3.13 4.59 9.24
N CYS A 19 -3.66 5.58 9.95
CA CYS A 19 -4.92 6.24 9.60
C CYS A 19 -4.83 6.87 8.21
N VAL A 20 -3.77 7.65 7.97
CA VAL A 20 -3.53 8.28 6.67
C VAL A 20 -3.37 7.23 5.57
N ALA A 21 -2.55 6.20 5.79
CA ALA A 21 -2.35 5.13 4.80
C ALA A 21 -3.66 4.38 4.48
N MET A 22 -4.52 4.10 5.48
CA MET A 22 -5.84 3.48 5.26
C MET A 22 -6.75 4.38 4.43
N LEU A 23 -6.85 5.66 4.77
CA LEU A 23 -7.64 6.62 4.00
C LEU A 23 -7.12 6.77 2.57
N MET A 24 -5.80 6.78 2.38
CA MET A 24 -5.21 6.84 1.05
C MET A 24 -5.47 5.58 0.23
N VAL A 25 -5.34 4.37 0.80
CA VAL A 25 -5.68 3.12 0.09
C VAL A 25 -7.15 3.11 -0.31
N ILE A 26 -8.05 3.45 0.62
CA ILE A 26 -9.49 3.51 0.31
C ILE A 26 -9.77 4.56 -0.76
N GLY A 27 -9.10 5.71 -0.70
CA GLY A 27 -9.21 6.75 -1.73
C GLY A 27 -8.69 6.31 -3.10
N VAL A 28 -7.66 5.45 -3.18
CA VAL A 28 -7.26 4.80 -4.45
C VAL A 28 -8.42 3.97 -5.00
N HIS A 29 -9.04 3.12 -4.17
CA HIS A 29 -10.18 2.30 -4.59
C HIS A 29 -11.44 3.11 -4.93
N CYS A 30 -11.56 4.35 -4.45
CA CYS A 30 -12.59 5.28 -4.87
C CYS A 30 -12.38 5.80 -6.30
N ILE A 31 -11.14 5.80 -6.81
CA ILE A 31 -10.80 6.30 -8.14
C ILE A 31 -10.52 5.21 -9.16
N ASP A 32 -10.33 3.96 -8.76
CA ASP A 32 -10.20 2.83 -9.69
C ASP A 32 -11.34 2.81 -10.74
N PRO A 33 -12.63 3.00 -10.38
CA PRO A 33 -13.70 3.00 -11.36
C PRO A 33 -13.57 4.11 -12.44
N PHE A 34 -12.88 5.22 -12.15
CA PHE A 34 -12.80 6.37 -13.06
C PHE A 34 -11.89 6.13 -14.27
N TYR A 35 -10.94 5.20 -14.19
CA TYR A 35 -10.01 4.91 -15.29
C TYR A 35 -9.92 3.44 -15.68
N ILE A 36 -10.28 2.51 -14.79
CA ILE A 36 -10.34 1.07 -15.10
C ILE A 36 -11.60 0.72 -15.86
N SER A 37 -12.75 1.31 -15.49
CA SER A 37 -14.00 1.05 -16.21
C SER A 37 -13.94 1.63 -17.63
N PRO A 38 -14.18 0.82 -18.68
CA PRO A 38 -14.17 1.32 -20.05
C PRO A 38 -15.19 2.44 -20.30
N THR A 39 -16.34 2.40 -19.62
CA THR A 39 -17.41 3.41 -19.77
C THR A 39 -17.08 4.71 -19.08
N MET A 40 -16.31 4.68 -17.99
CA MET A 40 -15.95 5.88 -17.24
C MET A 40 -14.66 6.50 -17.76
N ARG A 41 -13.72 5.68 -18.25
CA ARG A 41 -12.44 6.12 -18.80
C ARG A 41 -12.59 7.08 -19.98
N VAL A 42 -13.67 6.97 -20.75
CA VAL A 42 -13.93 7.86 -21.90
C VAL A 42 -14.38 9.26 -21.49
N ILE A 43 -14.69 9.49 -20.21
CA ILE A 43 -15.14 10.79 -19.68
C ILE A 43 -13.89 11.56 -19.19
N PRO A 44 -13.50 12.65 -19.87
CA PRO A 44 -12.23 13.34 -19.57
C PRO A 44 -12.11 13.84 -18.13
N GLU A 45 -13.24 14.26 -17.53
CA GLU A 45 -13.26 14.75 -16.15
C GLU A 45 -12.92 13.63 -15.15
N TYR A 46 -13.44 12.41 -15.34
CA TYR A 46 -13.11 11.27 -14.48
C TYR A 46 -11.64 10.88 -14.61
N THR A 47 -11.12 10.80 -15.84
CA THR A 47 -9.69 10.51 -16.07
C THR A 47 -8.79 11.58 -15.45
N HIS A 48 -9.18 12.86 -15.53
CA HIS A 48 -8.44 13.96 -14.92
C HIS A 48 -8.37 13.83 -13.39
N TRP A 49 -9.49 13.56 -12.72
CA TRP A 49 -9.50 13.36 -11.27
C TRP A 49 -8.85 12.06 -10.83
N ALA A 50 -8.93 11.00 -11.65
CA ALA A 50 -8.16 9.78 -11.46
C ALA A 50 -6.65 10.05 -11.49
N ALA A 51 -6.17 10.92 -12.40
CA ALA A 51 -4.77 11.32 -12.44
C ALA A 51 -4.36 12.09 -11.17
N ILE A 52 -5.17 13.04 -10.72
CA ILE A 52 -4.89 13.86 -9.53
C ILE A 52 -4.86 13.00 -8.26
N TYR A 53 -5.97 12.33 -7.93
CA TYR A 53 -6.07 11.54 -6.71
C TYR A 53 -5.22 10.28 -6.78
N GLY A 54 -5.24 9.59 -7.93
CA GLY A 54 -4.40 8.43 -8.16
C GLY A 54 -2.96 8.76 -7.84
N SER A 55 -2.41 9.85 -8.35
CA SER A 55 -1.03 10.27 -8.07
C SER A 55 -0.79 10.63 -6.60
N LEU A 56 -1.70 11.42 -6.01
CA LEU A 56 -1.59 11.89 -4.63
C LEU A 56 -1.57 10.74 -3.62
N LEU A 57 -2.32 9.68 -3.90
CA LEU A 57 -2.59 8.59 -2.95
C LEU A 57 -1.65 7.39 -3.09
N ARG A 58 -0.73 7.36 -4.08
CA ARG A 58 0.21 6.24 -4.27
C ARG A 58 1.13 5.89 -3.08
N PRO A 59 1.52 6.82 -2.18
CA PRO A 59 2.30 6.45 -0.99
C PRO A 59 1.62 5.45 -0.04
N SER A 60 0.31 5.24 -0.19
CA SER A 60 -0.54 4.47 0.72
C SER A 60 0.03 3.09 1.12
N VAL A 61 0.40 2.26 0.15
CA VAL A 61 0.91 0.90 0.39
C VAL A 61 2.35 0.90 0.93
N PRO A 62 3.32 1.60 0.32
CA PRO A 62 4.67 1.71 0.86
C PRO A 62 4.75 2.22 2.30
N LEU A 63 3.84 3.11 2.73
CA LEU A 63 3.74 3.55 4.12
C LEU A 63 3.51 2.38 5.09
N PHE A 64 2.62 1.42 4.74
CA PHE A 64 2.42 0.21 5.55
C PHE A 64 3.66 -0.67 5.63
N VAL A 65 4.40 -0.80 4.52
CA VAL A 65 5.63 -1.58 4.48
C VAL A 65 6.73 -0.92 5.31
N MET A 66 6.92 0.40 5.19
CA MET A 66 7.85 1.14 6.04
C MET A 66 7.51 1.02 7.53
N MET A 67 6.23 1.15 7.91
CA MET A 67 5.81 0.93 9.30
C MET A 67 6.11 -0.50 9.78
N THR A 68 5.91 -1.49 8.91
CA THR A 68 6.20 -2.90 9.20
C THR A 68 7.69 -3.09 9.50
N GLY A 69 8.57 -2.56 8.66
CA GLY A 69 10.01 -2.60 8.87
C GLY A 69 10.44 -1.88 10.16
N LEU A 70 9.90 -0.68 10.41
CA LEU A 70 10.17 0.10 11.61
C LEU A 70 9.84 -0.66 12.91
N LEU A 71 8.72 -1.39 12.91
CA LEU A 71 8.19 -2.06 14.10
C LEU A 71 8.76 -3.46 14.32
N LEU A 72 9.07 -4.17 13.22
CA LEU A 72 9.41 -5.59 13.28
C LEU A 72 10.89 -5.88 13.09
N LEU A 73 11.68 -4.98 12.49
CA LEU A 73 13.11 -5.18 12.31
C LEU A 73 13.94 -4.49 13.43
N PRO A 74 14.95 -5.18 13.99
CA PRO A 74 15.21 -6.61 13.83
C PRO A 74 14.16 -7.46 14.58
N VAL A 75 13.88 -8.64 14.04
CA VAL A 75 13.07 -9.67 14.69
C VAL A 75 13.84 -10.17 15.91
N ARG A 76 13.21 -10.09 17.10
CA ARG A 76 13.83 -10.51 18.37
C ARG A 76 14.32 -11.97 18.28
N GLN A 77 15.64 -12.17 18.35
CA GLN A 77 16.29 -13.48 18.20
C GLN A 77 15.89 -14.51 19.27
N GLU A 78 15.45 -14.05 20.45
CA GLU A 78 15.02 -14.91 21.55
C GLU A 78 13.74 -15.72 21.24
N GLN A 79 13.00 -15.37 20.18
CA GLN A 79 11.80 -16.11 19.78
C GLN A 79 12.15 -17.21 18.75
N PRO A 80 11.77 -18.48 19.00
CA PRO A 80 11.89 -19.52 17.98
C PRO A 80 11.17 -19.12 16.69
N LEU A 81 11.78 -19.40 15.52
CA LEU A 81 11.22 -19.06 14.20
C LEU A 81 9.75 -19.49 14.04
N GLY A 82 9.43 -20.72 14.48
CA GLY A 82 8.06 -21.22 14.45
C GLY A 82 7.07 -20.36 15.25
N THR A 83 7.50 -19.75 16.35
CA THR A 83 6.66 -18.83 17.15
C THR A 83 6.42 -17.51 16.42
N PHE A 84 7.44 -16.99 15.72
CA PHE A 84 7.32 -15.77 14.92
C PHE A 84 6.26 -15.93 13.81
N TYR A 85 6.37 -17.03 13.04
CA TYR A 85 5.46 -17.35 11.95
C TYR A 85 4.06 -17.65 12.46
N LYS A 86 3.92 -18.55 13.44
CA LYS A 86 2.62 -18.96 13.99
C LYS A 86 1.77 -17.76 14.43
N LYS A 87 2.36 -16.79 15.13
CA LYS A 87 1.64 -15.60 15.60
C LYS A 87 1.13 -14.70 14.48
N ARG A 88 1.83 -14.63 13.34
CA ARG A 88 1.51 -13.72 12.23
C ARG A 88 0.68 -14.39 11.15
N ILE A 89 1.09 -15.59 10.73
CA ILE A 89 0.39 -16.37 9.72
C ILE A 89 -1.05 -16.60 10.17
N PHE A 90 -1.30 -17.07 11.40
CA PHE A 90 -2.69 -17.31 11.83
C PHE A 90 -3.53 -16.04 11.98
N ARG A 91 -2.89 -14.89 12.18
CA ARG A 91 -3.58 -13.60 12.24
C ARG A 91 -4.02 -13.13 10.84
N VAL A 92 -3.27 -13.49 9.81
CA VAL A 92 -3.50 -13.07 8.43
C VAL A 92 -4.31 -14.10 7.64
N LEU A 93 -3.93 -15.38 7.76
CA LEU A 93 -4.43 -16.49 6.96
C LEU A 93 -5.94 -16.72 7.11
N PHE A 94 -6.45 -16.78 8.35
CA PHE A 94 -7.87 -17.08 8.56
C PHE A 94 -8.79 -15.96 8.05
N PRO A 95 -8.58 -14.67 8.39
CA PRO A 95 -9.38 -13.62 7.80
C PRO A 95 -9.24 -13.59 6.27
N PHE A 96 -8.03 -13.71 5.73
CA PHE A 96 -7.80 -13.76 4.29
C PHE A 96 -8.66 -14.84 3.62
N LEU A 97 -8.58 -16.10 4.06
CA LEU A 97 -9.34 -17.18 3.46
C LEU A 97 -10.86 -16.97 3.59
N ILE A 98 -11.34 -16.53 4.75
CA ILE A 98 -12.78 -16.30 4.96
C ILE A 98 -13.29 -15.20 4.03
N TRP A 99 -12.60 -14.06 4.00
CA TRP A 99 -13.01 -12.93 3.16
C TRP A 99 -12.85 -13.24 1.68
N SER A 100 -11.79 -13.91 1.27
CA SER A 100 -11.61 -14.30 -0.13
C SER A 100 -12.69 -15.26 -0.62
N VAL A 101 -13.11 -16.20 0.23
CA VAL A 101 -14.28 -17.04 -0.06
C VAL A 101 -15.54 -16.18 -0.19
N LEU A 102 -15.75 -15.20 0.69
CA LEU A 102 -16.91 -14.31 0.58
C LEU A 102 -16.91 -13.50 -0.72
N TYR A 103 -15.77 -12.93 -1.14
CA TYR A 103 -15.64 -12.21 -2.42
C TYR A 103 -15.89 -13.14 -3.61
N SER A 104 -15.26 -14.32 -3.63
CA SER A 104 -15.41 -15.31 -4.70
C SER A 104 -16.83 -15.86 -4.84
N MET A 105 -17.55 -15.98 -3.71
CA MET A 105 -18.94 -16.47 -3.68
C MET A 105 -19.99 -15.38 -3.94
N PHE A 106 -19.60 -14.10 -3.97
CA PHE A 106 -20.54 -12.99 -4.16
C PHE A 106 -21.39 -13.11 -5.43
N PRO A 107 -20.85 -13.45 -6.62
CA PRO A 107 -21.65 -13.66 -7.83
C PRO A 107 -22.76 -14.70 -7.63
N TRP A 108 -22.44 -15.86 -7.07
CA TRP A 108 -23.43 -16.89 -6.79
C TRP A 108 -24.53 -16.42 -5.84
N PHE A 109 -24.18 -15.70 -4.76
CA PHE A 109 -25.17 -15.12 -3.85
C PHE A 109 -26.09 -14.13 -4.55
N THR A 110 -25.56 -13.27 -5.43
CA THR A 110 -26.40 -12.33 -6.20
C THR A 110 -27.35 -13.06 -7.16
N GLY A 111 -26.90 -14.16 -7.77
CA GLY A 111 -27.75 -15.00 -8.62
C GLY A 111 -28.88 -15.68 -7.84
N LEU A 112 -28.60 -16.18 -6.63
CA LEU A 112 -29.63 -16.75 -5.74
C LEU A 112 -30.69 -15.73 -5.33
N LEU A 113 -30.30 -14.45 -5.18
CA LEU A 113 -31.21 -13.36 -4.86
C LEU A 113 -31.97 -12.82 -6.09
N GLY A 114 -31.71 -13.36 -7.29
CA GLY A 114 -32.32 -12.89 -8.54
C GLY A 114 -31.84 -11.51 -8.99
N LEU A 115 -30.67 -11.06 -8.53
CA LEU A 115 -30.12 -9.76 -8.88
C LEU A 115 -29.47 -9.78 -10.27
N PRO A 116 -29.51 -8.65 -11.00
CA PRO A 116 -28.83 -8.49 -12.30
C PRO A 116 -27.33 -8.77 -12.19
N LYS A 117 -26.71 -9.29 -13.27
CA LYS A 117 -25.27 -9.62 -13.28
C LYS A 117 -24.39 -8.38 -13.17
N GLU A 118 -24.90 -7.27 -13.69
CA GLU A 118 -24.27 -5.95 -13.70
C GLU A 118 -23.87 -5.50 -12.29
N ILE A 119 -24.60 -5.93 -11.25
CA ILE A 119 -24.32 -5.60 -9.85
C ILE A 119 -22.91 -6.05 -9.41
N ILE A 120 -22.35 -7.09 -10.04
CA ILE A 120 -21.00 -7.57 -9.73
C ILE A 120 -19.97 -6.53 -10.18
N GLY A 121 -20.16 -5.95 -11.36
CA GLY A 121 -19.35 -4.86 -11.90
C GLY A 121 -19.50 -3.57 -11.08
N ASP A 122 -20.71 -3.28 -10.64
CA ASP A 122 -20.99 -2.11 -9.80
C ASP A 122 -20.29 -2.20 -8.43
N PHE A 123 -20.14 -3.42 -7.89
CA PHE A 123 -19.41 -3.64 -6.65
C PHE A 123 -17.89 -3.70 -6.85
N PHE A 124 -17.44 -4.29 -7.97
CA PHE A 124 -16.04 -4.58 -8.22
C PHE A 124 -15.64 -4.11 -9.63
N CYS A 125 -15.07 -2.92 -9.73
CA CYS A 125 -14.78 -2.25 -11.01
C CYS A 125 -13.76 -2.97 -11.92
N TYR A 126 -12.99 -3.92 -11.39
CA TYR A 126 -12.09 -4.78 -12.16
C TYR A 126 -12.81 -5.95 -12.85
N THR A 127 -14.10 -6.14 -12.57
CA THR A 127 -14.95 -7.11 -13.27
C THR A 127 -15.71 -6.43 -14.40
N GLN A 128 -15.93 -7.16 -15.51
CA GLN A 128 -16.46 -6.57 -16.75
C GLN A 128 -17.98 -6.77 -16.90
N GLY A 129 -18.73 -6.97 -15.80
CA GLY A 129 -20.20 -7.13 -15.82
C GLY A 129 -20.74 -8.41 -16.49
N HIS A 130 -19.87 -9.24 -17.07
CA HIS A 130 -20.23 -10.50 -17.73
C HIS A 130 -19.91 -11.73 -16.87
N GLU A 131 -19.62 -11.52 -15.59
CA GLU A 131 -19.30 -12.58 -14.64
C GLU A 131 -20.45 -13.58 -14.52
N SER A 132 -20.08 -14.85 -14.42
CA SER A 132 -21.04 -15.93 -14.18
C SER A 132 -21.56 -15.86 -12.74
N GLN A 133 -22.88 -16.01 -12.58
CA GLN A 133 -23.50 -16.20 -11.26
C GLN A 133 -23.66 -17.70 -10.92
N SER A 134 -22.99 -18.59 -11.66
CA SER A 134 -23.05 -20.03 -11.39
C SER A 134 -22.25 -20.40 -10.13
N LEU A 135 -22.75 -21.37 -9.36
CA LEU A 135 -22.03 -21.90 -8.20
C LEU A 135 -20.67 -22.49 -8.61
N MET A 136 -20.62 -23.19 -9.75
CA MET A 136 -19.41 -23.87 -10.21
C MET A 136 -18.28 -22.88 -10.48
N ASP A 137 -18.58 -21.72 -11.06
CA ASP A 137 -17.54 -20.73 -11.37
C ASP A 137 -17.05 -20.02 -10.09
N SER A 138 -17.94 -19.70 -9.14
CA SER A 138 -17.51 -19.24 -7.80
C SER A 138 -16.65 -20.26 -7.06
N LEU A 139 -16.96 -21.57 -7.16
CA LEU A 139 -16.14 -22.62 -6.54
C LEU A 139 -14.77 -22.78 -7.20
N LYS A 140 -14.66 -22.54 -8.52
CA LYS A 140 -13.36 -22.48 -9.21
C LYS A 140 -12.53 -21.31 -8.67
N ASP A 141 -13.12 -20.12 -8.52
CA ASP A 141 -12.42 -18.96 -7.95
C ASP A 141 -11.93 -19.27 -6.52
N VAL A 142 -12.76 -19.89 -5.68
CA VAL A 142 -12.37 -20.34 -4.33
C VAL A 142 -11.20 -21.33 -4.38
N ALA A 143 -11.22 -22.29 -5.31
CA ALA A 143 -10.14 -23.27 -5.46
C ALA A 143 -8.82 -22.63 -5.91
N MET A 144 -8.88 -21.48 -6.59
CA MET A 144 -7.71 -20.76 -7.08
C MET A 144 -7.05 -19.86 -6.05
N ILE A 145 -7.69 -19.55 -4.91
CA ILE A 145 -7.16 -18.67 -3.85
C ILE A 145 -5.69 -18.98 -3.48
N PRO A 146 -5.22 -20.25 -3.34
CA PRO A 146 -3.81 -20.50 -3.02
C PRO A 146 -2.81 -20.03 -4.10
N PHE A 147 -3.26 -19.89 -5.34
CA PHE A 147 -2.43 -19.59 -6.51
C PHE A 147 -2.64 -18.17 -7.04
N ASN A 148 -3.86 -17.65 -7.00
CA ASN A 148 -4.19 -16.31 -7.46
C ASN A 148 -5.48 -15.79 -6.80
N PHE A 149 -5.62 -14.47 -6.74
CA PHE A 149 -6.86 -13.81 -6.33
C PHE A 149 -7.74 -13.53 -7.56
N SER A 150 -9.05 -13.44 -7.36
CA SER A 150 -9.98 -13.09 -8.44
C SER A 150 -10.05 -11.58 -8.69
N HIS A 151 -10.58 -11.15 -9.85
CA HIS A 151 -10.82 -9.73 -10.14
C HIS A 151 -11.80 -9.06 -9.14
N LYS A 152 -12.59 -9.85 -8.41
CA LYS A 152 -13.54 -9.41 -7.39
C LYS A 152 -12.86 -8.98 -6.09
N GLU A 153 -11.60 -9.37 -5.90
CA GLU A 153 -10.83 -9.14 -4.69
C GLU A 153 -9.41 -8.67 -5.00
N ASN A 154 -9.22 -7.91 -6.08
CA ASN A 154 -7.93 -7.43 -6.56
C ASN A 154 -7.02 -6.92 -5.41
N HIS A 155 -7.58 -6.18 -4.44
CA HIS A 155 -6.86 -5.65 -3.28
C HIS A 155 -6.14 -6.72 -2.43
N MET A 156 -6.55 -8.00 -2.51
CA MET A 156 -5.94 -9.15 -1.83
C MET A 156 -4.51 -9.45 -2.28
N TRP A 157 -4.06 -8.90 -3.42
CA TRP A 157 -2.65 -8.96 -3.85
C TRP A 157 -1.68 -8.58 -2.71
N TYR A 158 -2.08 -7.62 -1.86
CA TYR A 158 -1.27 -7.16 -0.74
C TYR A 158 -1.06 -8.25 0.32
N ILE A 159 -1.97 -9.20 0.48
CA ILE A 159 -1.78 -10.34 1.40
C ILE A 159 -0.69 -11.29 0.88
N TYR A 160 -0.63 -11.56 -0.42
CA TYR A 160 0.46 -12.36 -1.02
C TYR A 160 1.80 -11.68 -0.79
N LEU A 161 1.87 -10.37 -1.03
CA LEU A 161 3.04 -9.56 -0.69
C LEU A 161 3.40 -9.70 0.80
N LEU A 162 2.44 -9.52 1.70
CA LEU A 162 2.67 -9.53 3.14
C LEU A 162 3.17 -10.90 3.63
N ILE A 163 2.62 -11.99 3.11
CA ILE A 163 3.07 -13.36 3.39
C ILE A 163 4.53 -13.50 2.96
N GLY A 164 4.87 -13.10 1.73
CA GLY A 164 6.25 -13.13 1.23
C GLY A 164 7.22 -12.32 2.10
N LEU A 165 6.83 -11.10 2.48
CA LEU A 165 7.63 -10.26 3.39
C LEU A 165 7.81 -10.92 4.75
N TYR A 166 6.78 -11.53 5.33
CA TYR A 166 6.89 -12.22 6.62
C TYR A 166 7.76 -13.47 6.56
N LEU A 167 7.70 -14.25 5.47
CA LEU A 167 8.59 -15.38 5.23
C LEU A 167 10.06 -14.94 5.12
N TYR A 168 10.32 -13.84 4.43
CA TYR A 168 11.67 -13.31 4.25
C TYR A 168 12.25 -12.63 5.50
N MET A 169 11.39 -12.02 6.33
CA MET A 169 11.79 -11.09 7.38
C MET A 169 12.80 -11.63 8.40
N PRO A 170 12.69 -12.86 8.95
CA PRO A 170 13.68 -13.36 9.92
C PRO A 170 15.08 -13.51 9.32
N PHE A 171 15.17 -13.92 8.04
CA PHE A 171 16.45 -14.04 7.33
C PHE A 171 17.06 -12.68 7.05
N PHE A 172 16.23 -11.74 6.57
CA PHE A 172 16.67 -10.36 6.37
C PHE A 172 17.12 -9.71 7.68
N SER A 173 16.39 -9.98 8.77
CA SER A 173 16.70 -9.47 10.10
C SER A 173 18.09 -9.87 10.59
N ALA A 174 18.53 -11.10 10.32
CA ALA A 174 19.84 -11.58 10.74
C ALA A 174 20.99 -10.73 10.15
N TRP A 175 20.83 -10.28 8.90
CA TRP A 175 21.75 -9.32 8.28
C TRP A 175 21.54 -7.91 8.84
N VAL A 176 20.30 -7.42 8.91
CA VAL A 176 19.98 -6.05 9.39
C VAL A 176 20.56 -5.77 10.78
N GLU A 177 20.53 -6.76 11.67
CA GLU A 177 21.03 -6.63 13.04
C GLU A 177 22.55 -6.47 13.11
N ARG A 178 23.29 -7.13 12.22
CA ARG A 178 24.76 -7.08 12.17
C ARG A 178 25.29 -5.98 11.25
N ALA A 179 24.47 -5.53 10.30
CA ALA A 179 24.87 -4.58 9.27
C ALA A 179 25.14 -3.20 9.86
N SER A 180 26.28 -2.62 9.49
CA SER A 180 26.59 -1.22 9.80
C SER A 180 25.60 -0.26 9.11
N ASN A 181 25.45 0.95 9.64
CA ASN A 181 24.64 2.00 8.98
C ASN A 181 25.11 2.28 7.55
N LYS A 182 26.42 2.22 7.29
CA LYS A 182 26.98 2.41 5.94
C LYS A 182 26.52 1.31 4.98
N THR A 183 26.55 0.05 5.42
CA THR A 183 26.10 -1.09 4.60
C THR A 183 24.60 -1.00 4.30
N LYS A 184 23.79 -0.60 5.29
CA LYS A 184 22.35 -0.35 5.10
C LYS A 184 22.11 0.76 4.07
N GLN A 185 22.87 1.87 4.13
CA GLN A 185 22.79 2.95 3.15
C GLN A 185 23.18 2.49 1.73
N VAL A 186 24.24 1.69 1.59
CA VAL A 186 24.64 1.13 0.28
C VAL A 186 23.57 0.21 -0.28
N PHE A 187 22.97 -0.66 0.55
CA PHE A 187 21.84 -1.49 0.12
C PHE A 187 20.67 -0.63 -0.38
N LEU A 188 20.28 0.39 0.40
CA LEU A 188 19.20 1.30 0.02
C LEU A 188 19.51 2.07 -1.26
N PHE A 189 20.77 2.46 -1.48
CA PHE A 189 21.20 3.10 -2.72
C PHE A 189 21.04 2.17 -3.94
N ILE A 190 21.50 0.91 -3.84
CA ILE A 190 21.33 -0.09 -4.91
C ILE A 190 19.84 -0.36 -5.15
N TRP A 191 19.04 -0.45 -4.09
CA TRP A 191 17.58 -0.55 -4.21
C TRP A 191 16.98 0.66 -4.93
N ILE A 192 17.38 1.89 -4.59
CA ILE A 192 16.92 3.11 -5.29
C ILE A 192 17.24 3.03 -6.78
N VAL A 193 18.43 2.57 -7.16
CA VAL A 193 18.79 2.35 -8.57
C VAL A 193 17.85 1.32 -9.21
N SER A 194 17.51 0.24 -8.51
CA SER A 194 16.57 -0.77 -9.02
C SER A 194 15.14 -0.23 -9.25
N LEU A 195 14.73 0.84 -8.57
CA LEU A 195 13.41 1.46 -8.76
C LEU A 195 13.24 2.11 -10.14
N PHE A 196 14.34 2.38 -10.85
CA PHE A 196 14.30 2.91 -12.22
C PHE A 196 14.09 1.82 -13.28
N ILE A 197 14.20 0.54 -12.93
CA ILE A 197 14.07 -0.58 -13.89
C ILE A 197 12.77 -0.54 -14.69
N PRO A 198 11.58 -0.30 -14.09
CA PRO A 198 10.34 -0.20 -14.86
C PRO A 198 10.39 0.88 -15.96
N TYR A 199 10.95 2.06 -15.64
CA TYR A 199 11.11 3.14 -16.61
C TYR A 199 12.16 2.84 -17.68
N ILE A 200 13.25 2.18 -17.30
CA ILE A 200 14.28 1.76 -18.26
C ILE A 200 13.70 0.74 -19.25
N ARG A 201 12.88 -0.21 -18.77
CA ARG A 201 12.20 -1.18 -19.65
C ARG A 201 11.28 -0.50 -20.65
N GLU A 202 10.49 0.47 -20.21
CA GLU A 202 9.52 1.14 -21.06
C GLU A 202 10.18 2.10 -22.07
N TYR A 203 11.02 3.00 -21.59
CA TYR A 203 11.49 4.15 -22.39
C TYR A 203 12.88 3.97 -23.00
N VAL A 204 13.73 3.15 -22.39
CA VAL A 204 15.14 3.02 -22.80
C VAL A 204 15.37 1.74 -23.58
N ALA A 205 14.77 0.62 -23.15
CA ALA A 205 15.03 -0.68 -23.76
C ALA A 205 14.62 -0.72 -25.22
N ASN A 206 13.43 -0.18 -25.54
CA ASN A 206 12.89 -0.15 -26.90
C ASN A 206 13.68 0.77 -27.85
N TRP A 207 14.46 1.72 -27.31
CA TRP A 207 15.31 2.60 -28.11
C TRP A 207 16.73 2.06 -28.30
N LEU A 208 17.28 1.41 -27.27
CA LEU A 208 18.66 0.90 -27.27
C LEU A 208 18.81 -0.51 -27.81
N PHE A 209 17.77 -1.33 -27.72
CA PHE A 209 17.84 -2.76 -28.00
C PHE A 209 16.70 -3.19 -28.93
N ASP A 210 17.04 -3.99 -29.95
CA ASP A 210 16.04 -4.59 -30.86
C ASP A 210 15.06 -5.52 -30.12
N ARG A 211 15.44 -6.00 -28.94
CA ARG A 211 14.62 -6.86 -28.09
C ARG A 211 13.85 -6.02 -27.07
N SER A 212 12.63 -5.63 -27.43
CA SER A 212 11.73 -4.83 -26.60
C SER A 212 11.49 -5.45 -25.22
N GLY A 213 11.60 -4.64 -24.16
CA GLY A 213 11.27 -5.01 -22.78
C GLY A 213 12.33 -5.79 -21.99
N TYR A 214 13.41 -6.26 -22.63
CA TYR A 214 14.47 -7.02 -21.96
C TYR A 214 15.62 -6.12 -21.52
N VAL A 215 15.93 -6.11 -20.22
CA VAL A 215 17.03 -5.31 -19.64
C VAL A 215 17.72 -6.09 -18.54
N PHE A 216 19.02 -5.83 -18.37
CA PHE A 216 19.80 -6.38 -17.26
C PHE A 216 19.68 -7.91 -17.11
N GLY A 217 19.65 -8.63 -18.23
CA GLY A 217 19.65 -10.09 -18.27
C GLY A 217 18.28 -10.76 -18.14
N THR A 218 17.16 -10.00 -18.18
CA THR A 218 15.85 -10.63 -18.34
C THR A 218 15.67 -11.19 -19.74
N ASP A 219 15.04 -12.35 -19.87
CA ASP A 219 14.70 -13.03 -21.12
C ASP A 219 13.46 -13.94 -20.91
N THR A 220 12.95 -14.58 -21.97
CA THR A 220 11.80 -15.51 -21.86
C THR A 220 12.01 -16.67 -20.90
N TRP A 221 13.26 -17.06 -20.62
CA TRP A 221 13.63 -18.09 -19.64
C TRP A 221 14.24 -17.53 -18.35
N ASN A 222 14.33 -16.21 -18.20
CA ASN A 222 14.83 -15.57 -16.99
C ASN A 222 14.09 -14.27 -16.68
N GLU A 223 13.16 -14.31 -15.73
CA GLU A 223 12.47 -13.11 -15.24
C GLU A 223 13.32 -12.28 -14.25
N PHE A 224 14.41 -12.86 -13.72
CA PHE A 224 15.22 -12.28 -12.65
C PHE A 224 16.34 -11.39 -13.21
N SER A 225 16.08 -10.08 -13.25
CA SER A 225 17.09 -9.08 -13.67
C SER A 225 18.30 -9.00 -12.72
N MET A 226 19.40 -8.38 -13.17
CA MET A 226 20.64 -8.15 -12.40
C MET A 226 20.41 -7.62 -10.97
N LEU A 227 19.44 -6.72 -10.77
CA LEU A 227 19.14 -6.10 -9.47
C LEU A 227 17.94 -6.74 -8.75
N TYR A 228 17.46 -7.90 -9.20
CA TYR A 228 16.25 -8.55 -8.67
C TYR A 228 16.26 -8.69 -7.14
N TYR A 229 17.37 -9.14 -6.55
CA TYR A 229 17.49 -9.32 -5.09
C TYR A 229 17.52 -8.03 -4.28
N PHE A 230 17.79 -6.89 -4.93
CA PHE A 230 17.74 -5.57 -4.31
C PHE A 230 16.41 -4.88 -4.53
N ALA A 231 15.56 -5.36 -5.43
CA ALA A 231 14.33 -4.73 -5.86
C ALA A 231 13.11 -5.08 -4.97
N GLY A 232 12.02 -4.36 -5.19
CA GLY A 232 10.73 -4.63 -4.56
C GLY A 232 10.57 -3.96 -3.19
N PHE A 233 9.64 -4.51 -2.40
CA PHE A 233 9.21 -3.92 -1.12
C PHE A 233 10.19 -4.15 0.05
N ASN A 234 11.23 -4.97 -0.12
CA ASN A 234 12.26 -5.18 0.91
C ASN A 234 13.02 -3.87 1.24
N GLY A 235 13.23 -2.99 0.26
CA GLY A 235 13.87 -1.70 0.46
C GLY A 235 13.00 -0.76 1.29
N TYR A 236 11.67 -0.77 1.12
CA TYR A 236 10.76 -0.04 2.01
C TYR A 236 10.78 -0.60 3.45
N LEU A 237 10.87 -1.92 3.64
CA LEU A 237 11.06 -2.52 4.97
C LEU A 237 12.35 -2.00 5.63
N LEU A 238 13.47 -2.05 4.91
CA LEU A 238 14.75 -1.56 5.43
C LEU A 238 14.72 -0.06 5.68
N LEU A 239 14.11 0.73 4.79
CA LEU A 239 14.01 2.17 4.91
C LEU A 239 13.23 2.57 6.18
N GLY A 240 12.12 1.88 6.48
CA GLY A 240 11.37 2.10 7.71
C GLY A 240 12.17 1.81 8.98
N HIS A 241 12.93 0.72 8.98
CA HIS A 241 13.88 0.39 10.05
C HIS A 241 15.00 1.43 10.17
N TYR A 242 15.60 1.81 9.04
CA TYR A 242 16.69 2.78 8.96
C TYR A 242 16.27 4.16 9.49
N VAL A 243 15.06 4.64 9.17
CA VAL A 243 14.50 5.92 9.67
C VAL A 243 14.31 5.94 11.20
N LYS A 244 14.14 4.76 11.83
CA LYS A 244 14.04 4.62 13.29
C LYS A 244 15.40 4.60 13.97
N GLU A 245 16.37 3.90 13.41
CA GLU A 245 17.72 3.80 13.98
C GLU A 245 18.56 5.06 13.75
N ASN A 246 18.39 5.71 12.59
CA ASN A 246 19.14 6.90 12.22
C ASN A 246 18.60 8.16 12.93
N LYS A 247 18.73 8.19 14.26
CA LYS A 247 18.28 9.32 15.10
C LYS A 247 19.13 10.59 14.91
N ASP A 248 20.39 10.43 14.49
CA ASP A 248 21.39 11.51 14.50
C ASP A 248 22.01 11.82 13.13
N GLY A 249 21.58 11.15 12.05
CA GLY A 249 22.18 11.29 10.71
C GLY A 249 21.24 11.84 9.63
N ASN A 250 21.82 12.46 8.60
CA ASN A 250 21.09 12.91 7.41
C ASN A 250 20.50 11.73 6.64
N ILE A 251 19.16 11.57 6.68
CA ILE A 251 18.43 10.52 5.95
C ILE A 251 18.68 10.54 4.44
N LEU A 252 19.00 11.71 3.87
CA LEU A 252 19.27 11.86 2.43
C LEU A 252 20.55 11.14 1.97
N LYS A 253 21.39 10.67 2.90
CA LYS A 253 22.57 9.84 2.55
C LYS A 253 22.23 8.54 1.84
N ILE A 254 20.98 8.06 1.92
CA ILE A 254 20.54 6.90 1.15
C ILE A 254 20.61 7.14 -0.37
N PHE A 255 20.48 8.39 -0.82
CA PHE A 255 20.57 8.75 -2.25
C PHE A 255 22.02 8.87 -2.73
N TRP A 256 22.96 9.08 -1.82
CA TRP A 256 24.38 9.18 -2.14
C TRP A 256 25.23 8.76 -0.94
N PRO A 257 25.42 7.45 -0.74
CA PRO A 257 26.07 6.95 0.47
C PRO A 257 27.58 7.23 0.48
N PHE A 258 28.20 7.54 -0.67
CA PHE A 258 29.65 7.66 -0.82
C PHE A 258 30.24 9.01 -0.39
N SER A 259 29.41 10.02 -0.10
CA SER A 259 29.90 11.29 0.46
C SER A 259 30.61 11.09 1.80
N SER A 260 31.74 11.78 1.99
CA SER A 260 32.55 11.70 3.19
C SER A 260 31.79 12.27 4.40
N ASN A 261 31.98 11.66 5.57
CA ASN A 261 31.38 12.15 6.81
C ASN A 261 32.10 13.44 7.25
N GLY A 262 31.61 14.60 6.83
CA GLY A 262 32.03 15.87 7.43
C GLY A 262 31.63 15.92 8.92
N GLU A 263 32.25 16.79 9.72
CA GLU A 263 31.79 17.08 11.09
C GLU A 263 30.30 17.49 11.12
N SER A 264 29.82 18.13 10.05
CA SER A 264 28.42 18.47 9.82
C SER A 264 27.49 17.26 9.66
N ASP A 265 27.98 16.08 9.31
CA ASP A 265 27.17 14.87 9.18
C ASP A 265 26.99 14.10 10.49
N ARG A 266 27.86 14.35 11.47
CA ARG A 266 27.82 13.71 12.80
C ARG A 266 26.95 14.49 13.79
N HIS A 267 26.70 15.77 13.51
CA HIS A 267 26.02 16.67 14.45
C HIS A 267 24.71 17.30 13.96
N ASN A 268 24.29 17.10 12.70
CA ASN A 268 23.07 17.73 12.18
C ASN A 268 21.80 16.91 12.46
N SER A 269 21.57 16.71 13.76
CA SER A 269 20.37 17.10 14.49
C SER A 269 19.07 17.04 13.68
N ASN A 270 18.17 16.12 14.07
CA ASN A 270 16.71 16.23 13.94
C ASN A 270 16.26 17.53 13.26
N TRP A 271 16.07 17.49 11.93
CA TRP A 271 15.68 18.67 11.17
C TRP A 271 14.56 19.42 11.90
N SER A 272 14.66 20.76 11.96
CA SER A 272 13.56 21.57 12.46
C SER A 272 12.28 21.22 11.70
N VAL A 273 11.11 21.49 12.31
CA VAL A 273 9.81 21.21 11.67
C VAL A 273 9.75 21.89 10.30
N TRP A 274 10.18 23.15 10.20
CA TRP A 274 10.22 23.88 8.93
C TRP A 274 11.19 23.29 7.90
N LYS A 275 12.41 22.93 8.31
CA LYS A 275 13.37 22.31 7.38
C LYS A 275 12.86 20.96 6.87
N THR A 276 12.25 20.17 7.75
CA THR A 276 11.59 18.91 7.39
C THR A 276 10.48 19.15 6.39
N PHE A 277 9.61 20.14 6.67
CA PHE A 277 8.51 20.50 5.80
C PHE A 277 8.98 20.89 4.40
N LEU A 278 9.96 21.80 4.28
CA LEU A 278 10.45 22.26 2.98
C LEU A 278 11.06 21.12 2.15
N ILE A 279 11.92 20.30 2.75
CA ILE A 279 12.52 19.16 2.05
C ILE A 279 11.45 18.16 1.61
N CYS A 280 10.51 17.82 2.51
CA CYS A 280 9.44 16.87 2.20
C CYS A 280 8.47 17.44 1.15
N ALA A 281 8.17 18.73 1.18
CA ALA A 281 7.32 19.39 0.19
C ALA A 281 7.94 19.32 -1.21
N VAL A 282 9.24 19.60 -1.33
CA VAL A 282 9.95 19.48 -2.62
C VAL A 282 9.98 18.02 -3.11
N MET A 283 10.34 17.07 -2.24
CA MET A 283 10.36 15.65 -2.59
C MET A 283 8.97 15.15 -3.03
N PHE A 284 7.92 15.52 -2.28
CA PHE A 284 6.56 15.14 -2.60
C PHE A 284 6.11 15.78 -3.91
N ALA A 285 6.38 17.07 -4.13
CA ALA A 285 6.03 17.77 -5.37
C ALA A 285 6.71 17.15 -6.59
N VAL A 286 8.00 16.81 -6.51
CA VAL A 286 8.73 16.13 -7.61
C VAL A 286 8.13 14.76 -7.90
N GLY A 287 7.92 13.94 -6.87
CA GLY A 287 7.32 12.62 -7.04
C GLY A 287 5.88 12.70 -7.58
N TYR A 288 5.07 13.62 -7.07
CA TYR A 288 3.72 13.87 -7.53
C TYR A 288 3.70 14.32 -8.99
N TYR A 289 4.55 15.29 -9.36
CA TYR A 289 4.64 15.80 -10.73
C TYR A 289 4.91 14.67 -11.72
N VAL A 290 5.95 13.86 -11.49
CA VAL A 290 6.27 12.72 -12.38
C VAL A 290 5.11 11.72 -12.48
N THR A 291 4.48 11.42 -11.34
CA THR A 291 3.35 10.48 -11.29
C THR A 291 2.14 11.00 -12.07
N TYR A 292 1.77 12.26 -11.81
CA TYR A 292 0.64 12.94 -12.40
C TYR A 292 0.81 13.16 -13.90
N THR A 293 1.94 13.77 -14.31
CA THR A 293 2.15 14.05 -15.74
C THR A 293 2.31 12.76 -16.53
N GLY A 294 2.98 11.76 -15.95
CA GLY A 294 3.15 10.45 -16.57
C GLY A 294 1.81 9.76 -16.82
N PHE A 295 1.04 9.54 -15.74
CA PHE A 295 -0.28 8.94 -15.86
C PHE A 295 -1.20 9.76 -16.76
N SER A 296 -1.27 11.08 -16.59
CA SER A 296 -2.15 11.94 -17.38
C SER A 296 -1.81 11.92 -18.87
N THR A 297 -0.52 11.85 -19.23
CA THR A 297 -0.08 11.79 -20.63
C THR A 297 -0.44 10.44 -21.23
N THR A 298 -0.18 9.35 -20.51
CA THR A 298 -0.51 8.00 -21.00
C THR A 298 -2.03 7.79 -21.07
N ALA A 299 -2.78 8.25 -20.07
CA ALA A 299 -4.24 8.13 -20.06
C ALA A 299 -4.93 8.96 -21.15
N ALA A 300 -4.30 10.04 -21.61
CA ALA A 300 -4.76 10.82 -22.76
C ALA A 300 -4.58 10.10 -24.11
N ASN A 301 -3.74 9.05 -24.17
CA ASN A 301 -3.61 8.20 -25.35
C ASN A 301 -4.71 7.12 -25.34
N PRO A 302 -5.66 7.12 -26.29
CA PRO A 302 -6.75 6.13 -26.33
C PRO A 302 -6.26 4.70 -26.52
N ASN A 303 -5.08 4.52 -27.11
CA ASN A 303 -4.48 3.21 -27.39
C ASN A 303 -3.61 2.70 -26.23
N ALA A 304 -3.41 3.50 -25.17
CA ALA A 304 -2.61 3.07 -24.04
C ALA A 304 -3.28 1.94 -23.27
N THR A 305 -2.51 0.90 -23.00
CA THR A 305 -2.84 -0.23 -22.15
C THR A 305 -2.92 0.19 -20.68
N GLU A 306 -3.59 -0.62 -19.87
CA GLU A 306 -3.61 -0.44 -18.41
C GLU A 306 -2.19 -0.47 -17.83
N THR A 307 -1.33 -1.38 -18.29
CA THR A 307 0.07 -1.51 -17.84
C THR A 307 0.88 -0.24 -18.09
N GLU A 308 0.74 0.39 -19.25
CA GLU A 308 1.44 1.64 -19.57
C GLU A 308 0.98 2.78 -18.65
N MET A 309 -0.32 2.84 -18.31
CA MET A 309 -0.84 3.83 -17.34
C MET A 309 -0.34 3.55 -15.93
N GLU A 310 -0.41 2.29 -15.49
CA GLU A 310 -0.01 1.83 -14.15
C GLU A 310 1.51 1.91 -13.90
N LEU A 311 2.34 2.03 -14.95
CA LEU A 311 3.79 2.24 -14.81
C LEU A 311 4.11 3.37 -13.82
N TYR A 312 3.41 4.50 -13.95
CA TYR A 312 3.63 5.67 -13.10
C TYR A 312 3.08 5.49 -11.69
N PHE A 313 2.07 4.64 -11.53
CA PHE A 313 1.45 4.27 -10.25
C PHE A 313 2.16 3.12 -9.53
N THR A 314 3.13 2.48 -10.18
CA THR A 314 3.91 1.38 -9.61
C THR A 314 4.57 1.79 -8.30
N PHE A 315 4.29 1.04 -7.23
CA PHE A 315 4.76 1.37 -5.87
C PHE A 315 6.29 1.33 -5.72
N CYS A 316 6.96 0.47 -6.48
CA CYS A 316 8.41 0.34 -6.51
C CYS A 316 9.01 1.18 -7.64
N SER A 317 8.86 2.50 -7.52
CA SER A 317 9.37 3.51 -8.45
C SER A 317 9.99 4.70 -7.70
N PRO A 318 10.92 5.46 -8.31
CA PRO A 318 11.54 6.63 -7.68
C PRO A 318 10.53 7.71 -7.26
N ASN A 319 9.52 7.97 -8.08
CA ASN A 319 8.49 8.97 -7.80
C ASN A 319 7.64 8.59 -6.57
N VAL A 320 7.22 7.33 -6.45
CA VAL A 320 6.48 6.87 -5.28
C VAL A 320 7.36 6.81 -4.03
N LEU A 321 8.65 6.47 -4.17
CA LEU A 321 9.60 6.55 -3.05
C LEU A 321 9.69 7.97 -2.49
N LEU A 322 9.86 8.98 -3.34
CA LEU A 322 9.98 10.37 -2.90
C LEU A 322 8.75 10.83 -2.12
N MET A 323 7.56 10.55 -2.65
CA MET A 323 6.30 10.89 -1.97
C MET A 323 6.13 10.12 -0.66
N THR A 324 6.46 8.83 -0.64
CA THR A 324 6.37 7.97 0.56
C THR A 324 7.32 8.44 1.65
N LEU A 325 8.58 8.67 1.32
CA LEU A 325 9.57 9.13 2.29
C LEU A 325 9.20 10.51 2.84
N ALA A 326 8.73 11.42 1.98
CA ALA A 326 8.23 12.73 2.40
C ALA A 326 7.06 12.61 3.38
N ALA A 327 6.02 11.84 3.03
CA ALA A 327 4.86 11.62 3.87
C ALA A 327 5.25 10.99 5.22
N PHE A 328 6.12 9.98 5.21
CA PHE A 328 6.58 9.31 6.42
C PHE A 328 7.35 10.25 7.37
N LEU A 329 8.25 11.07 6.82
CA LEU A 329 9.06 12.02 7.59
C LEU A 329 8.23 13.17 8.18
N LEU A 330 7.26 13.69 7.42
CA LEU A 330 6.30 14.69 7.91
C LEU A 330 5.48 14.13 9.09
N MET A 331 4.93 12.94 8.91
CA MET A 331 4.06 12.31 9.92
C MET A 331 4.82 11.91 11.19
N LYS A 332 6.12 11.60 11.09
CA LYS A 332 7.00 11.39 12.25
C LYS A 332 7.07 12.63 13.17
N LYS A 333 6.80 13.84 12.66
CA LYS A 333 6.76 15.09 13.44
C LYS A 333 5.40 15.37 14.10
N VAL A 334 4.37 14.60 13.78
CA VAL A 334 3.01 14.82 14.31
C VAL A 334 2.95 14.39 15.78
N VAL A 335 2.48 15.31 16.64
CA VAL A 335 2.25 15.07 18.06
C VAL A 335 0.75 15.20 18.35
N VAL A 336 0.15 14.14 18.89
CA VAL A 336 -1.27 14.11 19.27
C VAL A 336 -1.37 13.81 20.75
N ASN A 337 -1.84 14.80 21.52
CA ASN A 337 -1.96 14.70 22.98
C ASN A 337 -3.41 14.56 23.47
N THR A 338 -4.40 14.77 22.59
CA THR A 338 -5.82 14.72 22.95
C THR A 338 -6.25 13.29 23.29
N PRO A 339 -6.66 12.99 24.55
CA PRO A 339 -6.92 11.61 24.99
C PRO A 339 -7.97 10.86 24.17
N VAL A 340 -9.03 11.57 23.76
CA VAL A 340 -10.11 11.00 22.92
C VAL A 340 -9.56 10.56 21.57
N VAL A 341 -8.74 11.40 20.92
CA VAL A 341 -8.12 11.10 19.62
C VAL A 341 -7.13 9.95 19.74
N VAL A 342 -6.30 9.93 20.80
CA VAL A 342 -5.37 8.82 21.06
C VAL A 342 -6.13 7.50 21.23
N LYS A 343 -7.25 7.49 21.96
CA LYS A 343 -8.11 6.31 22.13
C LYS A 343 -8.78 5.88 20.82
N ALA A 344 -9.22 6.83 20.01
CA ALA A 344 -9.81 6.57 18.70
C ALA A 344 -8.79 5.93 17.75
N LEU A 345 -7.60 6.54 17.61
CA LEU A 345 -6.47 5.99 16.86
C LEU A 345 -6.06 4.60 17.37
N ALA A 346 -6.13 4.40 18.69
CA ALA A 346 -5.85 3.10 19.29
C ALA A 346 -6.81 2.00 18.86
N ASN A 347 -8.10 2.33 18.83
CA ASN A 347 -9.13 1.41 18.38
C ASN A 347 -9.04 1.16 16.86
N MET A 348 -8.79 2.20 16.07
CA MET A 348 -8.58 2.08 14.62
C MET A 348 -7.41 1.16 14.29
N THR A 349 -6.27 1.31 14.96
CA THR A 349 -5.10 0.43 14.74
C THR A 349 -5.41 -1.03 15.06
N LYS A 350 -6.27 -1.29 16.06
CA LYS A 350 -6.76 -2.65 16.35
C LYS A 350 -7.64 -3.19 15.21
N CYS A 351 -8.50 -2.34 14.64
CA CYS A 351 -9.44 -2.72 13.58
C CYS A 351 -8.80 -2.74 12.19
N GLY A 352 -7.57 -2.27 12.02
CA GLY A 352 -6.96 -2.00 10.72
C GLY A 352 -6.99 -3.15 9.71
N PHE A 353 -6.75 -4.38 10.16
CA PHE A 353 -6.79 -5.55 9.26
C PHE A 353 -8.22 -5.90 8.84
N GLY A 354 -9.20 -5.78 9.73
CA GLY A 354 -10.61 -5.94 9.40
C GLY A 354 -11.13 -4.85 8.46
N ILE A 355 -10.68 -3.59 8.64
CA ILE A 355 -11.00 -2.50 7.70
C ILE A 355 -10.49 -2.86 6.30
N TYR A 356 -9.24 -3.33 6.20
CA TYR A 356 -8.69 -3.81 4.93
C TYR A 356 -9.54 -4.94 4.31
N MET A 357 -10.02 -5.90 5.10
CA MET A 357 -10.84 -6.99 4.56
C MET A 357 -12.24 -6.54 4.08
N VAL A 358 -12.81 -5.54 4.75
CA VAL A 358 -14.21 -5.13 4.55
C VAL A 358 -14.37 -4.05 3.48
N HIS A 359 -13.43 -3.10 3.40
CA HIS A 359 -13.66 -1.85 2.68
C HIS A 359 -14.03 -2.04 1.22
N TYR A 360 -13.48 -3.06 0.55
CA TYR A 360 -13.73 -3.26 -0.88
C TYR A 360 -15.18 -3.65 -1.17
N PHE A 361 -15.84 -4.43 -0.30
CA PHE A 361 -17.30 -4.65 -0.36
C PHE A 361 -18.14 -3.38 -0.17
N VAL A 362 -17.57 -2.37 0.47
CA VAL A 362 -18.24 -1.12 0.83
C VAL A 362 -18.04 -0.05 -0.25
N VAL A 363 -16.99 -0.16 -1.08
CA VAL A 363 -16.71 0.78 -2.19
C VAL A 363 -17.89 0.88 -3.14
N GLY A 364 -18.36 -0.25 -3.68
CA GLY A 364 -19.48 -0.29 -4.64
C GLY A 364 -20.74 0.42 -4.16
N PRO A 365 -21.31 0.06 -2.99
CA PRO A 365 -22.47 0.74 -2.43
C PRO A 365 -22.33 2.26 -2.31
N PHE A 366 -21.16 2.77 -1.88
CA PHE A 366 -20.93 4.21 -1.79
C PHE A 366 -20.74 4.86 -3.15
N PHE A 367 -20.16 4.15 -4.12
CA PHE A 367 -20.09 4.62 -5.50
C PHE A 367 -21.48 4.76 -6.12
N LEU A 368 -22.35 3.77 -5.95
CA LEU A 368 -23.75 3.81 -6.41
C LEU A 368 -24.57 4.89 -5.71
N LEU A 369 -24.24 5.22 -4.45
CA LEU A 369 -24.93 6.24 -3.66
C LEU A 369 -24.46 7.67 -4.00
N ILE A 370 -23.15 7.89 -4.12
CA ILE A 370 -22.53 9.22 -4.22
C ILE A 370 -22.20 9.58 -5.67
N GLY A 371 -21.82 8.61 -6.50
CA GLY A 371 -21.43 8.83 -7.90
C GLY A 371 -22.51 9.56 -8.72
N PRO A 372 -23.80 9.19 -8.62
CA PRO A 372 -24.89 9.90 -9.32
C PRO A 372 -25.29 11.26 -8.72
N SER A 373 -24.66 11.69 -7.62
CA SER A 373 -25.03 12.95 -6.95
C SER A 373 -24.51 14.18 -7.71
N GLU A 374 -25.12 15.34 -7.46
CA GLU A 374 -24.68 16.64 -8.00
C GLU A 374 -23.39 17.17 -7.34
N ILE A 375 -22.80 16.42 -6.40
CA ILE A 375 -21.56 16.81 -5.72
C ILE A 375 -20.43 16.83 -6.76
N PRO A 376 -19.59 17.88 -6.83
CA PRO A 376 -18.44 17.90 -7.72
C PRO A 376 -17.52 16.70 -7.47
N ILE A 377 -17.02 16.06 -8.54
CA ILE A 377 -16.08 14.91 -8.46
C ILE A 377 -14.93 15.11 -7.45
N PRO A 378 -14.26 16.28 -7.36
CA PRO A 378 -13.22 16.49 -6.34
C PRO A 378 -13.69 16.39 -4.89
N LEU A 379 -14.98 16.55 -4.63
CA LEU A 379 -15.56 16.37 -3.31
C LEU A 379 -16.14 14.95 -3.13
N GLN A 380 -16.55 14.29 -4.22
CA GLN A 380 -17.04 12.91 -4.16
C GLN A 380 -15.98 11.94 -3.65
N VAL A 381 -14.76 11.97 -4.21
CA VAL A 381 -13.67 11.04 -3.82
C VAL A 381 -13.34 11.10 -2.32
N PRO A 382 -13.00 12.27 -1.73
CA PRO A 382 -12.70 12.34 -0.31
C PRO A 382 -13.92 12.02 0.57
N LEU A 383 -15.14 12.39 0.14
CA LEU A 383 -16.37 12.05 0.86
C LEU A 383 -16.58 10.53 0.89
N MET A 384 -16.49 9.85 -0.25
CA MET A 384 -16.58 8.39 -0.35
C MET A 384 -15.51 7.74 0.52
N ALA A 385 -14.26 8.17 0.42
CA ALA A 385 -13.16 7.56 1.18
C ALA A 385 -13.38 7.65 2.70
N VAL A 386 -13.85 8.79 3.20
CA VAL A 386 -14.18 8.97 4.62
C VAL A 386 -15.37 8.10 5.01
N CYS A 387 -16.44 8.09 4.22
CA CYS A 387 -17.64 7.29 4.51
C CYS A 387 -17.34 5.79 4.51
N ILE A 388 -16.61 5.29 3.51
CA ILE A 388 -16.19 3.88 3.41
C ILE A 388 -15.29 3.51 4.59
N PHE A 389 -14.33 4.38 4.95
CA PHE A 389 -13.46 4.16 6.10
C PHE A 389 -14.25 4.08 7.41
N LEU A 390 -15.16 5.03 7.66
CA LEU A 390 -15.96 5.07 8.87
C LEU A 390 -16.93 3.88 8.95
N CYS A 391 -17.58 3.52 7.84
CA CYS A 391 -18.47 2.36 7.75
C CYS A 391 -17.69 1.06 8.03
N SER A 392 -16.56 0.87 7.36
CA SER A 392 -15.70 -0.30 7.55
C SER A 392 -15.17 -0.39 8.98
N TRP A 393 -14.73 0.73 9.54
CA TRP A 393 -14.25 0.80 10.92
C TRP A 393 -15.37 0.50 11.93
N ALA A 394 -16.55 1.10 11.75
CA ALA A 394 -17.71 0.85 12.62
C ALA A 394 -18.11 -0.64 12.57
N PHE A 395 -18.17 -1.23 11.39
CA PHE A 395 -18.47 -2.65 11.21
C PHE A 395 -17.44 -3.54 11.88
N THR A 396 -16.14 -3.33 11.62
CA THR A 396 -15.07 -4.11 12.27
C THR A 396 -15.10 -3.94 13.79
N ALA A 397 -15.28 -2.72 14.30
CA ALA A 397 -15.37 -2.45 15.73
C ALA A 397 -16.59 -3.14 16.37
N ALA A 398 -17.73 -3.17 15.67
CA ALA A 398 -18.92 -3.89 16.10
C ALA A 398 -18.66 -5.40 16.18
N VAL A 399 -18.00 -6.00 15.19
CA VAL A 399 -17.63 -7.43 15.23
C VAL A 399 -16.71 -7.75 16.41
N TYR A 400 -15.70 -6.91 16.68
CA TYR A 400 -14.87 -7.07 17.89
C TYR A 400 -15.65 -6.92 19.20
N LYS A 401 -16.75 -6.15 19.22
CA LYS A 401 -17.60 -5.95 20.38
C LYS A 401 -18.55 -7.13 20.60
N VAL A 402 -19.17 -7.65 19.53
CA VAL A 402 -20.19 -8.71 19.61
C VAL A 402 -19.57 -10.09 19.79
N ILE A 403 -18.47 -10.41 19.09
CA ILE A 403 -17.82 -11.73 19.15
C ILE A 403 -16.32 -11.66 19.50
N PRO A 404 -15.91 -11.04 20.62
CA PRO A 404 -14.52 -10.68 20.91
C PRO A 404 -13.52 -11.85 20.84
N LYS A 405 -13.92 -13.06 21.25
CA LYS A 405 -13.05 -14.26 21.22
C LYS A 405 -12.83 -14.80 19.80
N LYS A 406 -13.85 -14.66 18.94
CA LYS A 406 -13.85 -15.19 17.56
C LYS A 406 -13.43 -14.13 16.52
N ALA A 407 -13.61 -12.84 16.83
CA ALA A 407 -13.35 -11.73 15.93
C ALA A 407 -11.93 -11.76 15.32
N LYS A 408 -10.91 -12.19 16.07
CA LYS A 408 -9.53 -12.35 15.56
C LYS A 408 -9.41 -13.29 14.34
N TYR A 409 -10.30 -14.27 14.20
CA TYR A 409 -10.29 -15.19 13.06
C TYR A 409 -10.94 -14.59 11.82
N PHE A 410 -11.84 -13.61 11.98
CA PHE A 410 -12.52 -12.92 10.88
C PHE A 410 -11.89 -11.57 10.54
N MET A 411 -11.26 -10.91 11.51
CA MET A 411 -10.83 -9.50 11.41
C MET A 411 -9.34 -9.27 11.72
N GLY A 412 -8.61 -10.29 12.20
CA GLY A 412 -7.16 -10.24 12.49
C GLY A 412 -6.76 -9.89 13.92
#